data_AF-A0A4V1ZTK9-F1
#
_entry.id   AF-A0A4V1ZTK9-F1
#
_cell.length_a   1.000
_cell.length_b   1.000
_cell.length_c   1.000
_cell.angle_alpha   90.00
_cell.angle_beta   90.00
_cell.angle_gamma   90.00
#
_symmetry.space_group_name_H-M   'P 1'
#
loop_
_entity.id
_entity.type
_entity.pdbx_description
1 polymer ?
#
loop_
_entity_poly.entity_id
_entity_poly.type
_entity_poly.pdbx_seq_one_letter_code
_entity_poly.pdbx_strand_id
1 'polypeptide(L)'
;MVNVLVGIIGVLLFIALALVGASFLGPRFNQAMINSKAMSVTQMTSQITMALTMRRGDEGVPLVARSQLMSLVMPGYLKALPLNPFMGEGGFPFRVLYSGDVESSLYYADVVFGSLGHGEEMLQVCRSINRQAGMGEDIPQMKAEDGTSIVHMIKRPIGCFQVHSVGIYGEANPGDYVVYSRI
;
A
#
# COMPACT_ATOMS: atom_id res chain seq x y z
N MET A 1 44.00 -2.22 -43.14
CA MET A 1 42.86 -1.30 -42.86
C MET A 1 41.55 -2.03 -42.51
N VAL A 2 41.34 -3.28 -42.97
CA VAL A 2 40.12 -4.08 -42.68
C VAL A 2 39.91 -4.40 -41.18
N ASN A 3 40.98 -4.58 -40.40
CA ASN A 3 40.87 -4.90 -38.95
C ASN A 3 40.20 -3.80 -38.12
N VAL A 4 40.33 -2.53 -38.52
CA VAL A 4 39.67 -1.41 -37.84
C VAL A 4 38.16 -1.43 -38.13
N LEU A 5 37.78 -1.78 -39.36
CA LEU A 5 36.38 -1.83 -39.79
C LEU A 5 35.61 -2.95 -39.07
N VAL A 6 36.22 -4.14 -38.93
CA VAL A 6 35.64 -5.27 -38.20
C VAL A 6 35.51 -4.95 -36.70
N GLY A 7 36.48 -4.24 -36.11
CA GLY A 7 36.42 -3.79 -34.72
C GLY A 7 35.25 -2.83 -34.46
N ILE A 8 35.02 -1.87 -35.35
CA ILE A 8 33.90 -0.92 -35.22
C ILE A 8 32.54 -1.64 -35.34
N ILE A 9 32.41 -2.60 -36.26
CA ILE A 9 31.18 -3.39 -36.42
C ILE A 9 30.90 -4.23 -35.16
N GLY A 10 31.93 -4.85 -34.56
CA GLY A 10 31.79 -5.62 -33.32
C GLY A 10 31.31 -4.76 -32.14
N VAL A 11 31.84 -3.54 -31.99
CA VAL A 11 31.42 -2.61 -30.93
C VAL A 11 29.98 -2.14 -31.14
N LEU A 12 29.58 -1.84 -32.38
CA LEU A 12 28.20 -1.44 -32.69
C LEU A 12 27.19 -2.55 -32.39
N LEU A 13 27.51 -3.80 -32.70
CA LEU A 13 26.67 -4.96 -32.35
C LEU A 13 26.53 -5.13 -30.84
N PHE A 14 27.61 -4.94 -30.09
CA PHE A 14 27.58 -5.06 -28.63
C PHE A 14 26.73 -3.97 -27.97
N ILE A 15 26.84 -2.73 -28.45
CA ILE A 15 26.02 -1.60 -27.98
C ILE A 15 24.54 -1.84 -28.30
N ALA A 16 24.22 -2.32 -29.50
CA ALA A 16 22.84 -2.63 -29.89
C ALA A 16 22.23 -3.73 -29.01
N LEU A 17 22.97 -4.81 -28.73
CA LEU A 17 22.50 -5.87 -27.83
C LEU A 17 22.28 -5.35 -26.40
N ALA A 18 23.18 -4.51 -25.90
CA ALA A 18 23.07 -3.93 -24.56
C ALA A 18 21.85 -3.01 -24.43
N LEU A 19 21.58 -2.17 -25.43
CA LEU A 19 20.40 -1.30 -25.48
C LEU A 19 19.10 -2.10 -25.48
N VAL A 20 19.03 -3.18 -26.26
CA VAL A 20 17.87 -4.08 -26.28
C VAL A 20 17.69 -4.77 -24.93
N GLY A 21 18.78 -5.26 -24.32
CA GLY A 21 18.75 -5.87 -23.00
C GLY A 21 18.26 -4.93 -21.91
N ALA A 22 18.75 -3.68 -21.88
CA ALA A 22 18.33 -2.67 -20.93
C ALA A 22 16.86 -2.26 -21.12
N SER A 23 16.42 -2.10 -22.36
CA SER A 23 15.04 -1.72 -22.70
C SER A 23 14.03 -2.81 -22.30
N PHE A 24 14.40 -4.09 -22.40
CA PHE A 24 13.51 -5.19 -22.06
C PHE A 24 13.50 -5.52 -20.56
N LEU A 25 14.66 -5.45 -19.90
CA LEU A 25 14.79 -5.82 -18.48
C LEU A 25 14.32 -4.71 -17.53
N GLY A 26 14.54 -3.44 -17.88
CA GLY A 26 14.16 -2.30 -17.03
C GLY A 26 12.69 -2.30 -16.58
N PRO A 27 11.71 -2.37 -17.51
CA PRO A 27 10.29 -2.41 -17.15
C PRO A 27 9.91 -3.61 -16.27
N ARG A 28 10.56 -4.77 -16.47
CA ARG A 28 10.30 -5.97 -15.66
C ARG A 28 10.82 -5.83 -14.23
N PHE A 29 11.99 -5.22 -14.05
CA PHE A 29 12.51 -4.93 -12.71
C PHE A 29 11.62 -3.93 -11.96
N ASN A 30 11.15 -2.88 -12.65
CA ASN A 30 10.22 -1.93 -12.05
C ASN A 30 8.91 -2.61 -11.63
N GLN A 31 8.33 -3.45 -12.50
CA GLN A 31 7.12 -4.21 -12.15
C GLN A 31 7.34 -5.17 -10.97
N ALA A 32 8.49 -5.87 -10.94
CA ALA A 32 8.83 -6.75 -9.84
C ALA A 32 8.98 -5.98 -8.52
N MET A 33 9.59 -4.79 -8.56
CA MET A 33 9.72 -3.90 -7.42
C MET A 33 8.36 -3.41 -6.93
N ILE A 34 7.48 -2.95 -7.83
CA ILE A 34 6.09 -2.55 -7.53
C ILE A 34 5.32 -3.69 -6.85
N ASN A 35 5.40 -4.90 -7.41
CA ASN A 35 4.75 -6.08 -6.84
C ASN A 35 5.31 -6.44 -5.46
N SER A 36 6.63 -6.31 -5.27
CA SER A 36 7.27 -6.53 -3.97
C SER A 36 6.82 -5.49 -2.94
N LYS A 37 6.73 -4.21 -3.32
CA LYS A 37 6.23 -3.14 -2.44
C LYS A 37 4.77 -3.39 -2.06
N ALA A 38 3.92 -3.74 -3.04
CA ALA A 38 2.53 -4.10 -2.82
C ALA A 38 2.39 -5.28 -1.83
N MET A 39 3.15 -6.36 -2.05
CA MET A 39 3.13 -7.55 -1.19
C MET A 39 3.62 -7.25 0.24
N SER A 40 4.67 -6.43 0.37
CA SER A 40 5.18 -6.02 1.68
C SER A 40 4.11 -5.29 2.48
N VAL A 41 3.41 -4.33 1.86
CA VAL A 41 2.39 -3.53 2.55
C VAL A 41 1.14 -4.35 2.87
N THR A 42 0.69 -5.22 1.96
CA THR A 42 -0.45 -6.11 2.24
C THR A 42 -0.13 -7.11 3.35
N GLN A 43 1.10 -7.60 3.42
CA GLN A 43 1.54 -8.47 4.50
C GLN A 43 1.59 -7.72 5.84
N MET A 44 2.04 -6.47 5.86
CA MET A 44 2.05 -5.63 7.08
C MET A 44 0.63 -5.37 7.60
N THR A 45 -0.31 -4.98 6.73
CA THR A 45 -1.70 -4.77 7.15
C THR A 45 -2.34 -6.08 7.63
N SER A 46 -2.06 -7.19 6.96
CA SER A 46 -2.52 -8.52 7.38
C SER A 46 -1.96 -8.93 8.75
N GLN A 47 -0.68 -8.66 9.05
CA GLN A 47 -0.09 -8.93 10.37
C GLN A 47 -0.79 -8.13 11.47
N ILE A 48 -1.10 -6.86 11.23
CA ILE A 48 -1.85 -6.02 12.19
C ILE A 48 -3.25 -6.61 12.41
N THR A 49 -3.96 -6.94 11.32
CA THR A 49 -5.29 -7.54 11.39
C THR A 49 -5.29 -8.84 12.20
N MET A 50 -4.34 -9.75 11.94
CA MET A 50 -4.21 -11.00 12.69
C MET A 50 -3.94 -10.77 14.18
N ALA A 51 -3.06 -9.81 14.52
CA ALA A 51 -2.78 -9.45 15.91
C ALA A 51 -4.03 -8.88 16.61
N LEU A 52 -4.85 -8.09 15.90
CA LEU A 52 -6.13 -7.59 16.42
C LEU A 52 -7.13 -8.71 16.66
N THR A 53 -7.21 -9.68 15.75
CA THR A 53 -8.06 -10.87 15.91
C THR A 53 -7.64 -11.69 17.12
N MET A 54 -6.34 -11.94 17.31
CA MET A 54 -5.83 -12.65 18.49
C MET A 54 -6.16 -11.90 19.78
N ARG A 55 -5.85 -10.61 19.84
CA ARG A 55 -6.20 -9.76 20.98
C ARG A 55 -7.69 -9.81 21.32
N ARG A 56 -8.56 -9.72 20.31
CA ARG A 56 -10.01 -9.80 20.50
C ARG A 56 -10.43 -11.17 21.05
N GLY A 57 -9.77 -12.24 20.63
CA GLY A 57 -9.97 -13.58 21.17
C GLY A 57 -9.62 -13.68 22.65
N ASP A 58 -8.51 -13.07 23.06
CA ASP A 58 -7.99 -13.16 24.43
C ASP A 58 -8.70 -12.20 25.40
N GLU A 59 -8.93 -10.94 24.99
CA GLU A 59 -9.54 -9.91 25.85
C GLU A 59 -11.08 -9.88 25.77
N GLY A 60 -11.67 -10.54 24.77
CA GLY A 60 -13.12 -10.56 24.53
C GLY A 60 -13.71 -9.23 24.04
N VAL A 61 -12.88 -8.19 23.86
CA VAL A 61 -13.30 -6.85 23.42
C VAL A 61 -12.51 -6.39 22.18
N PRO A 62 -13.18 -5.81 21.17
CA PRO A 62 -12.48 -5.20 20.03
C PRO A 62 -11.62 -4.01 20.47
N LEU A 63 -10.62 -3.66 19.66
CA LEU A 63 -9.84 -2.44 19.88
C LEU A 63 -10.67 -1.22 19.48
N VAL A 64 -10.58 -0.13 20.25
CA VAL A 64 -11.21 1.15 19.89
C VAL A 64 -10.45 1.79 18.73
N ALA A 65 -11.17 2.42 17.80
CA ALA A 65 -10.58 3.17 16.69
C ALA A 65 -9.60 4.24 17.18
N ARG A 66 -8.55 4.48 16.39
CA ARG A 66 -7.42 5.37 16.69
C ARG A 66 -6.58 4.99 17.92
N SER A 67 -6.81 3.80 18.50
CA SER A 67 -5.90 3.26 19.51
C SER A 67 -4.50 3.09 18.94
N GLN A 68 -3.49 3.35 19.77
CA GLN A 68 -2.09 3.19 19.35
C GLN A 68 -1.78 1.71 19.10
N LEU A 69 -1.18 1.41 17.95
CA LEU A 69 -0.73 0.05 17.62
C LEU A 69 0.30 -0.50 18.62
N MET A 70 0.95 0.36 19.41
CA MET A 70 1.84 -0.06 20.50
C MET A 70 1.13 -0.94 21.54
N SER A 71 -0.19 -0.77 21.69
CA SER A 71 -1.04 -1.64 22.53
C SER A 71 -1.05 -3.10 22.08
N LEU A 72 -0.62 -3.42 20.85
CA LEU A 72 -0.46 -4.79 20.36
C LEU A 72 0.95 -5.33 20.60
N VAL A 73 1.94 -4.45 20.77
CA VAL A 73 3.34 -4.86 20.98
C VAL A 73 3.61 -5.21 22.44
N MET A 74 3.17 -4.36 23.37
CA MET A 74 3.39 -4.57 24.81
C MET A 74 2.89 -5.93 25.33
N PRO A 75 1.67 -6.39 24.99
CA PRO A 75 1.20 -7.73 25.38
C PRO A 75 1.76 -8.87 24.51
N GLY A 76 2.50 -8.57 23.44
CA GLY A 76 3.18 -9.57 22.60
C GLY A 76 2.39 -10.08 21.39
N TYR A 77 1.25 -9.49 21.03
CA TYR A 77 0.52 -9.84 19.80
C TYR A 77 1.31 -9.46 18.53
N LEU A 78 2.12 -8.40 18.62
CA LEU A 78 3.11 -8.02 17.61
C LEU A 78 4.50 -7.98 18.22
N LYS A 79 5.50 -8.48 17.50
CA LYS A 79 6.91 -8.39 17.92
C LYS A 79 7.45 -6.96 17.84
N ALA A 80 7.03 -6.22 16.82
CA ALA A 80 7.39 -4.84 16.57
C ALA A 80 6.31 -4.17 15.74
N LEU A 81 6.30 -2.83 15.73
CA LEU A 81 5.39 -2.08 14.86
C LEU A 81 5.85 -2.18 13.40
N PRO A 82 4.99 -2.61 12.47
CA PRO A 82 5.32 -2.56 11.06
C PRO A 82 5.44 -1.09 10.61
N LEU A 83 6.55 -0.79 9.93
CA LEU A 83 6.81 0.53 9.37
C LEU A 83 6.26 0.58 7.95
N ASN A 84 5.47 1.61 7.63
CA ASN A 84 5.03 1.84 6.28
C ASN A 84 6.23 2.26 5.41
N PRO A 85 6.59 1.52 4.34
CA PRO A 85 7.74 1.85 3.50
C PRO A 85 7.57 3.17 2.73
N PHE A 86 6.35 3.70 2.64
CA PHE A 86 6.04 4.93 1.91
C PHE A 86 6.08 6.20 2.75
N MET A 87 6.52 6.12 4.02
CA MET A 87 6.66 7.30 4.89
C MET A 87 7.53 8.41 4.29
N GLY A 88 8.59 8.05 3.55
CA GLY A 88 9.46 9.01 2.88
C GLY A 88 8.86 9.65 1.63
N GLU A 89 7.74 9.11 1.13
CA GLU A 89 7.06 9.55 -0.09
C GLU A 89 5.70 10.21 0.20
N GLY A 90 5.52 10.72 1.41
CA GLY A 90 4.30 11.39 1.85
C GLY A 90 3.22 10.46 2.41
N GLY A 91 3.50 9.15 2.53
CA GLY A 91 2.64 8.21 3.23
C GLY A 91 2.62 8.41 4.75
N PHE A 92 1.62 7.81 5.40
CA PHE A 92 1.39 7.90 6.84
C PHE A 92 1.55 6.53 7.51
N PRO A 93 1.87 6.46 8.82
CA PRO A 93 1.99 5.17 9.50
C PRO A 93 0.63 4.47 9.57
N PHE A 94 0.63 3.14 9.65
CA PHE A 94 -0.60 2.38 9.76
C PHE A 94 -1.44 2.81 10.98
N ARG A 95 -2.76 2.79 10.81
CA ARG A 95 -3.75 3.04 11.86
C ARG A 95 -4.84 1.98 11.86
N VAL A 96 -5.49 1.85 13.00
CA VAL A 96 -6.71 1.08 13.19
C VAL A 96 -7.85 2.05 13.33
N LEU A 97 -8.77 2.07 12.36
CA LEU A 97 -9.80 3.08 12.23
C LEU A 97 -11.18 2.42 12.21
N TYR A 98 -12.21 3.26 12.32
CA TYR A 98 -13.59 2.86 12.07
C TYR A 98 -13.99 3.31 10.67
N SER A 99 -14.46 2.38 9.84
CA SER A 99 -14.72 2.62 8.42
C SER A 99 -15.87 3.59 8.16
N GLY A 100 -16.83 3.68 9.10
CA GLY A 100 -17.95 4.62 9.04
C GLY A 100 -17.56 6.09 9.23
N ASP A 101 -16.45 6.33 9.92
CA ASP A 101 -15.88 7.65 10.16
C ASP A 101 -14.45 7.46 10.68
N VAL A 102 -13.47 7.64 9.79
CA VAL A 102 -12.06 7.37 10.11
C VAL A 102 -11.45 8.37 11.10
N GLU A 103 -12.13 9.49 11.37
CA GLU A 103 -11.72 10.46 12.38
C GLU A 103 -12.25 10.10 13.78
N SER A 104 -13.23 9.20 13.87
CA SER A 104 -13.84 8.84 15.14
C SER A 104 -12.91 8.01 16.03
N SER A 105 -12.95 8.30 17.33
CA SER A 105 -12.31 7.53 18.40
C SER A 105 -13.31 6.89 19.37
N LEU A 106 -14.60 6.93 19.05
CA LEU A 106 -15.68 6.45 19.93
C LEU A 106 -16.19 5.06 19.55
N TYR A 107 -15.83 4.56 18.38
CA TYR A 107 -16.26 3.28 17.84
C TYR A 107 -15.13 2.25 17.86
N TYR A 108 -15.49 0.98 17.68
CA TYR A 108 -14.51 -0.09 17.52
C TYR A 108 -13.88 -0.04 16.13
N ALA A 109 -12.59 -0.34 16.07
CA ALA A 109 -11.87 -0.45 14.81
C ALA A 109 -12.36 -1.67 14.02
N ASP A 110 -12.61 -1.48 12.73
CA ASP A 110 -12.99 -2.53 11.79
C ASP A 110 -12.11 -2.54 10.53
N VAL A 111 -11.14 -1.62 10.45
CA VAL A 111 -10.21 -1.50 9.33
C VAL A 111 -8.82 -1.07 9.80
N VAL A 112 -7.79 -1.70 9.22
CA VAL A 112 -6.41 -1.22 9.21
C VAL A 112 -6.22 -0.36 7.98
N PHE A 113 -5.75 0.86 8.16
CA PHE A 113 -5.59 1.89 7.14
C PHE A 113 -4.11 2.28 7.01
N GLY A 114 -3.63 2.48 5.79
CA GLY A 114 -2.28 3.04 5.55
C GLY A 114 -2.21 3.84 4.26
N SER A 115 -1.80 5.11 4.33
CA SER A 115 -1.53 5.93 3.14
C SER A 115 -0.21 5.52 2.50
N LEU A 116 -0.23 5.29 1.19
CA LEU A 116 0.93 5.01 0.35
C LEU A 116 1.55 6.30 -0.21
N GLY A 117 0.94 7.48 -0.01
CA GLY A 117 1.27 8.71 -0.71
C GLY A 117 0.60 8.80 -2.09
N HIS A 118 1.07 9.70 -2.94
CA HIS A 118 0.51 9.98 -4.27
C HIS A 118 1.57 9.83 -5.38
N GLY A 119 1.11 9.79 -6.63
CA GLY A 119 1.97 9.71 -7.81
C GLY A 119 1.84 8.39 -8.59
N GLU A 120 2.53 8.33 -9.73
CA GLU A 120 2.44 7.19 -10.66
C GLU A 120 2.93 5.88 -10.05
N GLU A 121 3.98 5.90 -9.23
CA GLU A 121 4.47 4.68 -8.60
C GLU A 121 3.42 4.09 -7.64
N MET A 122 2.80 4.92 -6.81
CA MET A 122 1.79 4.53 -5.81
C MET A 122 0.52 4.07 -6.49
N LEU A 123 0.16 4.70 -7.62
CA LEU A 123 -0.89 4.22 -8.51
C LEU A 123 -0.63 2.76 -8.93
N GLN A 124 0.58 2.46 -9.42
CA GLN A 124 0.90 1.09 -9.84
C GLN A 124 0.94 0.10 -8.65
N VAL A 125 1.42 0.53 -7.49
CA VAL A 125 1.39 -0.27 -6.25
C VAL A 125 -0.07 -0.58 -5.88
N CYS A 126 -0.94 0.44 -5.88
CA CYS A 126 -2.36 0.31 -5.57
C CYS A 126 -3.07 -0.64 -6.54
N ARG A 127 -2.79 -0.54 -7.85
CA ARG A 127 -3.28 -1.50 -8.85
C ARG A 127 -2.79 -2.91 -8.57
N SER A 128 -1.51 -3.08 -8.23
CA SER A 128 -0.96 -4.39 -7.89
C SER A 128 -1.65 -4.99 -6.66
N ILE A 129 -1.94 -4.19 -5.63
CA ILE A 129 -2.73 -4.61 -4.46
C ILE A 129 -4.14 -5.03 -4.89
N ASN A 130 -4.83 -4.23 -5.68
CA ASN A 130 -6.20 -4.53 -6.15
C ASN A 130 -6.26 -5.78 -7.02
N ARG A 131 -5.26 -5.99 -7.88
CA ARG A 131 -5.12 -7.21 -8.69
C ARG A 131 -4.94 -8.43 -7.82
N GLN A 132 -4.05 -8.36 -6.81
CA GLN A 132 -3.85 -9.44 -5.84
C GLN A 132 -5.12 -9.71 -5.01
N ALA A 133 -5.93 -8.68 -4.74
CA ALA A 133 -7.21 -8.79 -4.05
C ALA A 133 -8.39 -9.24 -4.95
N GLY A 134 -8.15 -9.48 -6.24
CA GLY A 134 -9.19 -9.90 -7.21
C GLY A 134 -10.16 -8.78 -7.62
N MET A 135 -9.78 -7.51 -7.45
CA MET A 135 -10.58 -6.34 -7.86
C MET A 135 -10.22 -5.80 -9.25
N GLY A 136 -9.11 -6.24 -9.84
CA GLY A 136 -8.64 -5.79 -11.15
C GLY A 136 -7.74 -4.55 -11.08
N GLU A 137 -7.67 -3.80 -12.19
CA GLU A 137 -6.84 -2.60 -12.33
C GLU A 137 -7.52 -1.30 -11.92
N ASP A 138 -8.85 -1.32 -11.79
CA ASP A 138 -9.60 -0.14 -11.43
C ASP A 138 -9.32 0.23 -9.97
N ILE A 139 -9.07 1.51 -9.74
CA ILE A 139 -8.88 2.06 -8.40
C ILE A 139 -10.14 2.83 -8.04
N PRO A 140 -10.92 2.37 -7.06
CA PRO A 140 -12.03 3.14 -6.53
C PRO A 140 -11.52 4.51 -6.05
N GLN A 141 -12.24 5.56 -6.43
CA GLN A 141 -11.98 6.90 -5.92
C GLN A 141 -13.05 7.22 -4.89
N MET A 142 -12.60 7.60 -3.69
CA MET A 142 -13.47 8.14 -2.67
C MET A 142 -14.00 9.49 -3.15
N LYS A 143 -15.29 9.76 -2.89
CA LYS A 143 -15.89 11.03 -3.29
C LYS A 143 -15.80 12.02 -2.14
N ALA A 144 -15.76 13.30 -2.45
CA ALA A 144 -15.77 14.35 -1.42
C ALA A 144 -17.05 14.34 -0.56
N GLU A 145 -18.17 13.87 -1.13
CA GLU A 145 -19.45 13.70 -0.41
C GLU A 145 -19.41 12.61 0.65
N ASP A 146 -18.47 11.66 0.55
CA ASP A 146 -18.30 10.60 1.56
C ASP A 146 -17.64 11.14 2.85
N GLY A 147 -17.06 12.35 2.80
CA GLY A 147 -16.42 12.99 3.96
C GLY A 147 -15.27 12.15 4.50
N THR A 148 -15.44 11.58 5.69
CA THR A 148 -14.47 10.68 6.35
C THR A 148 -14.91 9.22 6.34
N SER A 149 -16.05 8.91 5.74
CA SER A 149 -16.57 7.54 5.65
C SER A 149 -15.94 6.80 4.48
N ILE A 150 -15.32 5.66 4.77
CA ILE A 150 -14.70 4.80 3.74
C ILE A 150 -15.47 3.48 3.53
N VAL A 151 -16.65 3.32 4.13
CA VAL A 151 -17.47 2.09 4.06
C VAL A 151 -17.69 1.64 2.61
N HIS A 152 -17.93 2.57 1.70
CA HIS A 152 -18.18 2.27 0.29
C HIS A 152 -16.92 1.81 -0.47
N MET A 153 -15.72 2.11 0.05
CA MET A 153 -14.44 1.72 -0.53
C MET A 153 -14.01 0.32 -0.08
N ILE A 154 -14.43 -0.11 1.11
CA ILE A 154 -13.97 -1.35 1.76
C ILE A 154 -14.85 -2.58 1.46
N LYS A 155 -15.10 -2.86 0.18
CA LYS A 155 -15.98 -3.97 -0.24
C LYS A 155 -15.33 -5.35 -0.09
N ARG A 156 -14.00 -5.44 -0.05
CA ARG A 156 -13.23 -6.68 0.05
C ARG A 156 -12.47 -6.75 1.38
N PRO A 157 -11.92 -7.91 1.78
CA PRO A 157 -11.11 -8.01 3.00
C PRO A 157 -9.81 -7.18 2.95
N ILE A 158 -9.28 -6.96 1.75
CA ILE A 158 -8.08 -6.15 1.51
C ILE A 158 -8.25 -5.42 0.18
N GLY A 159 -7.64 -4.25 0.07
CA GLY A 159 -7.67 -3.50 -1.17
C GLY A 159 -6.93 -2.18 -1.07
N CYS A 160 -7.08 -1.40 -2.13
CA CYS A 160 -6.54 -0.06 -2.23
C CYS A 160 -7.51 0.85 -2.99
N PHE A 161 -7.61 2.10 -2.56
CA PHE A 161 -8.44 3.13 -3.18
C PHE A 161 -7.71 4.47 -3.16
N GLN A 162 -8.21 5.45 -3.90
CA GLN A 162 -7.68 6.81 -3.89
C GLN A 162 -8.55 7.73 -3.03
N VAL A 163 -7.92 8.54 -2.19
CA VAL A 163 -8.59 9.53 -1.34
C VAL A 163 -9.06 10.72 -2.19
N HIS A 164 -10.17 11.33 -1.80
CA HIS A 164 -10.71 12.51 -2.47
C HIS A 164 -9.75 13.72 -2.35
N SER A 165 -10.10 14.79 -3.08
CA SER A 165 -9.30 16.02 -3.22
C SER A 165 -9.10 16.86 -1.95
N VAL A 166 -9.67 16.45 -0.81
CA VAL A 166 -9.53 17.16 0.48
C VAL A 166 -8.61 16.41 1.44
N GLY A 167 -8.34 15.13 1.18
CA GLY A 167 -7.57 14.29 2.10
C GLY A 167 -8.36 13.90 3.35
N ILE A 168 -7.69 13.23 4.27
CA ILE A 168 -8.22 12.81 5.57
C ILE A 168 -7.21 13.26 6.63
N TYR A 169 -7.64 14.12 7.55
CA TYR A 169 -6.72 14.83 8.43
C TYR A 169 -5.89 13.86 9.30
N GLY A 170 -4.57 13.95 9.16
CA GLY A 170 -3.61 13.12 9.90
C GLY A 170 -3.49 11.66 9.43
N GLU A 171 -4.24 11.25 8.40
CA GLU A 171 -4.26 9.88 7.88
C GLU A 171 -3.82 9.77 6.42
N ALA A 172 -4.22 10.73 5.58
CA ALA A 172 -3.88 10.77 4.16
C ALA A 172 -3.98 12.19 3.59
N ASN A 173 -3.07 12.54 2.70
CA ASN A 173 -3.15 13.80 1.94
C ASN A 173 -4.18 13.70 0.81
N PRO A 174 -4.60 14.84 0.23
CA PRO A 174 -5.42 14.86 -0.98
C PRO A 174 -4.85 13.99 -2.11
N GLY A 175 -5.66 13.09 -2.65
CA GLY A 175 -5.27 12.25 -3.79
C GLY A 175 -4.32 11.09 -3.48
N ASP A 176 -3.96 10.89 -2.21
CA ASP A 176 -3.17 9.74 -1.78
C ASP A 176 -3.87 8.42 -2.13
N TYR A 177 -3.08 7.41 -2.45
CA TYR A 177 -3.54 6.03 -2.52
C TYR A 177 -3.43 5.41 -1.13
N VAL A 178 -4.48 4.70 -0.72
CA VAL A 178 -4.59 4.11 0.61
C VAL A 178 -4.80 2.62 0.47
N VAL A 179 -3.96 1.85 1.16
CA VAL A 179 -4.22 0.44 1.41
C VAL A 179 -5.14 0.27 2.61
N TYR A 180 -6.01 -0.73 2.56
CA TYR A 180 -6.81 -1.13 3.71
C TYR A 180 -6.86 -2.64 3.88
N SER A 181 -7.06 -3.09 5.13
CA SER A 181 -7.44 -4.47 5.46
C SER A 181 -8.55 -4.44 6.50
N ARG A 182 -9.65 -5.15 6.24
CA ARG A 182 -10.76 -5.30 7.20
C ARG A 182 -10.37 -6.26 8.32
N ILE A 183 -10.83 -5.95 9.53
CA ILE A 183 -10.60 -6.74 10.75
C ILE A 183 -11.68 -7.81 10.92
#